data_AF-A0A853D784-F1
#
_entry.id   AF-A0A853D784-F1
#
_cell.length_a   1.000
_cell.length_b   1.000
_cell.length_c   1.000
_cell.angle_alpha   90.00
_cell.angle_beta   90.00
_cell.angle_gamma   90.00
#
_symmetry.space_group_name_H-M   'P 1'
#
loop_
_entity.id
_entity.type
_entity.pdbx_description
1 polymer ?
#
loop_
_entity_poly.entity_id
_entity_poly.type
_entity_poly.pdbx_seq_one_letter_code
_entity_poly.pdbx_strand_id
1 'polypeptide(L)'
;MKRFFLMSIMGLLLSCTTKGMTKKAPFATTVYYYSTIAFVETPLTYIKGSIPLTEEEALQRNHYRFTYDVLHRLVSVAFYNGQNPRNPNHTANLFTSAHRMEFTYGSDKESITFYGTAGQQIKVLGDCREFVYSLDDKGYRKSLAFIDDKDQQVENDWGIATYQWTYLGDGSIIEDRFNTKGESVAIRPGFEFYRLRLYFNPLGHIALMQNIDDDGNLVENSSGASQDRITTNAEGNFVQWEVLDNNSALEKGNGPNVAIGIQEFNEYGYEVALEHRDEHHKLIYNDYGICQSKTDFDQFGNIIERRFYDEKGNASRHSSAGYHMLKIQWDASGNQRDALSYYDMDGTPIEHRTRGYHKVRYSYNGDDLLEQISYLDSHGNLVNRKDNGAAYIKYTYDDKGQGSGVVWYDMDGNKIR
;
A
#
# COMPACT_ATOMS: atom_id res chain seq x y z
N MET A 1 -19.27 -60.18 69.66
CA MET A 1 -19.84 -59.06 70.45
C MET A 1 -18.93 -57.86 70.24
N LYS A 2 -19.37 -56.84 69.49
CA LYS A 2 -20.08 -55.62 69.96
C LYS A 2 -19.09 -54.66 70.63
N ARG A 3 -18.97 -53.35 70.34
CA ARG A 3 -19.74 -52.33 69.60
C ARG A 3 -18.79 -51.10 69.52
N PHE A 4 -18.55 -50.45 68.37
CA PHE A 4 -19.28 -49.31 67.80
C PHE A 4 -19.83 -48.26 68.79
N PHE A 5 -19.26 -47.05 68.75
CA PHE A 5 -19.86 -45.75 69.08
C PHE A 5 -19.32 -44.79 68.01
N LEU A 6 -20.06 -44.43 66.95
CA LEU A 6 -21.16 -43.46 66.86
C LEU A 6 -20.81 -42.10 67.47
N MET A 7 -20.46 -41.13 66.62
CA MET A 7 -20.81 -39.74 66.87
C MET A 7 -21.18 -39.05 65.56
N SER A 8 -22.31 -38.34 65.63
CA SER A 8 -23.21 -37.96 64.56
C SER A 8 -22.68 -36.92 63.59
N ILE A 9 -23.15 -37.09 62.35
CA ILE A 9 -23.24 -36.10 61.27
C ILE A 9 -24.15 -34.95 61.71
N MET A 10 -23.68 -33.71 61.57
CA MET A 10 -24.54 -32.54 61.41
C MET A 10 -24.12 -31.85 60.11
N GLY A 11 -24.98 -31.95 59.10
CA GLY A 11 -24.77 -31.34 57.80
C GLY A 11 -24.95 -29.83 57.86
N LEU A 12 -24.00 -29.10 57.28
CA LEU A 12 -24.25 -27.79 56.71
C LEU A 12 -24.09 -27.90 55.20
N LEU A 13 -25.22 -27.87 54.49
CA LEU A 13 -25.28 -27.59 53.06
C LEU A 13 -24.93 -26.10 52.87
N LEU A 14 -23.69 -25.82 52.50
CA LEU A 14 -23.30 -24.52 51.95
C LEU A 14 -23.42 -24.61 50.43
N SER A 15 -24.44 -23.95 49.90
CA SER A 15 -24.64 -23.69 48.48
C SER A 15 -23.43 -22.91 47.94
N CYS A 16 -22.57 -23.60 47.20
CA CYS A 16 -21.53 -22.96 46.41
C CYS A 16 -22.21 -22.26 45.23
N THR A 17 -22.55 -20.99 45.42
CA THR A 17 -22.92 -20.08 44.34
C THR A 17 -21.68 -19.87 43.48
N THR A 18 -21.79 -20.25 42.20
CA THR A 18 -20.79 -20.02 41.16
C THR A 18 -20.61 -18.52 40.98
N LYS A 19 -19.65 -17.94 41.71
CA LYS A 19 -19.15 -16.60 41.43
C LYS A 19 -18.60 -16.60 40.01
N GLY A 20 -19.22 -15.76 39.18
CA GLY A 20 -18.90 -15.63 37.77
C GLY A 20 -17.40 -15.47 37.53
N MET A 21 -16.92 -16.18 36.51
CA MET A 21 -15.63 -15.90 35.89
C MET A 21 -15.61 -14.42 35.51
N THR A 22 -14.83 -13.64 36.25
CA THR A 22 -14.43 -12.31 35.83
C THR A 22 -13.78 -12.45 34.46
N LYS A 23 -14.31 -11.74 33.45
CA LYS A 23 -13.62 -11.53 32.17
C LYS A 23 -12.20 -11.09 32.53
N LYS A 24 -11.18 -11.88 32.18
CA LYS A 24 -9.79 -11.44 32.25
C LYS A 24 -9.74 -10.08 31.55
N ALA A 25 -9.22 -9.07 32.24
CA ALA A 25 -8.91 -7.79 31.60
C ALA A 25 -8.08 -8.11 30.34
N PRO A 26 -8.38 -7.50 29.18
CA PRO A 26 -7.58 -7.72 27.99
C PRO A 26 -6.13 -7.40 28.36
N PHE A 27 -5.24 -8.36 28.08
CA PHE A 27 -3.81 -8.16 28.26
C PHE A 27 -3.40 -6.89 27.52
N ALA A 28 -2.70 -5.97 28.19
CA ALA A 28 -2.37 -4.66 27.63
C ALA A 28 -1.51 -4.83 26.36
N THR A 29 -1.96 -4.22 25.26
CA THR A 29 -1.19 -4.14 24.02
C THR A 29 -0.19 -2.97 24.09
N THR A 30 0.85 -3.01 23.25
CA THR A 30 1.79 -1.90 23.09
C THR A 30 1.60 -1.27 21.71
N VAL A 31 1.60 0.06 21.63
CA VAL A 31 1.48 0.79 20.35
C VAL A 31 2.76 1.57 20.08
N TYR A 32 3.27 1.43 18.85
CA TYR A 32 4.37 2.22 18.31
C TYR A 32 3.88 3.06 17.13
N TYR A 33 4.45 4.25 16.96
CA TYR A 33 4.06 5.21 15.94
C TYR A 33 5.15 5.35 14.89
N TYR A 34 4.76 5.37 13.61
CA TYR A 34 5.69 5.52 12.50
C TYR A 34 5.14 6.48 11.44
N SER A 35 5.98 7.29 10.83
CA SER A 35 5.59 8.16 9.71
C SER A 35 5.25 7.35 8.46
N THR A 36 6.04 6.31 8.19
CA THR A 36 5.95 5.45 7.00
C THR A 36 6.12 3.98 7.37
N ILE A 37 5.87 3.11 6.41
CA ILE A 37 6.16 1.68 6.46
C ILE A 37 7.40 1.38 5.63
N ALA A 38 8.14 0.34 5.99
CA ALA A 38 9.27 -0.13 5.21
C ALA A 38 8.81 -0.66 3.84
N PHE A 39 9.67 -0.52 2.84
CA PHE A 39 9.41 -1.02 1.49
C PHE A 39 9.28 -2.55 1.47
N VAL A 40 8.30 -3.04 0.71
CA VAL A 40 8.02 -4.47 0.54
C VAL A 40 7.62 -4.73 -0.91
N GLU A 41 8.30 -5.67 -1.56
CA GLU A 41 8.00 -6.10 -2.93
C GLU A 41 7.30 -7.48 -2.97
N THR A 42 7.45 -8.31 -1.92
CA THR A 42 6.83 -9.63 -1.78
C THR A 42 5.97 -9.70 -0.51
N PRO A 43 4.76 -10.30 -0.55
CA PRO A 43 3.91 -10.45 0.63
C PRO A 43 4.47 -11.47 1.64
N LEU A 44 5.59 -12.13 1.35
CA LEU A 44 6.36 -12.91 2.32
C LEU A 44 6.87 -12.03 3.47
N THR A 45 7.33 -10.82 3.14
CA THR A 45 7.98 -9.92 4.10
C THR A 45 7.00 -9.47 5.17
N TYR A 46 7.38 -9.62 6.43
CA TYR A 46 6.59 -9.07 7.54
C TYR A 46 6.60 -7.53 7.48
N ILE A 47 5.43 -6.93 7.62
CA ILE A 47 5.27 -5.48 7.59
C ILE A 47 5.96 -4.86 8.81
N LYS A 48 6.77 -3.83 8.57
CA LYS A 48 7.50 -3.07 9.60
C LYS A 48 7.27 -1.57 9.41
N GLY A 49 7.25 -0.84 10.51
CA GLY A 49 7.35 0.62 10.47
C GLY A 49 8.76 1.06 10.07
N SER A 50 8.89 2.14 9.30
CA SER A 50 10.17 2.69 8.83
C SER A 50 10.64 3.80 9.77
N ILE A 51 10.09 5.01 9.66
CA ILE A 51 10.52 6.16 10.46
C ILE A 51 9.73 6.22 11.79
N PRO A 52 10.35 5.96 12.94
CA PRO A 52 9.66 6.01 14.23
C PRO A 52 9.30 7.46 14.61
N LEU A 53 8.18 7.62 15.30
CA LEU A 53 7.71 8.89 15.85
C LEU A 53 7.44 8.75 17.35
N THR A 54 7.62 9.84 18.09
CA THR A 54 6.98 9.96 19.40
C THR A 54 5.46 10.05 19.24
N GLU A 55 4.72 9.74 20.30
CA GLU A 55 3.25 9.90 20.29
C GLU A 55 2.84 11.36 20.04
N GLU A 56 3.56 12.31 20.65
CA GLU A 56 3.29 13.74 20.48
C GLU A 56 3.42 14.18 19.01
N GLU A 57 4.51 13.79 18.34
CA GLU A 57 4.71 14.07 16.92
C GLU A 57 3.65 13.38 16.05
N ALA A 58 3.39 12.09 16.31
CA ALA A 58 2.42 11.32 15.56
C ALA A 58 1.03 11.98 15.60
N LEU A 59 0.61 12.46 16.76
CA LEU A 59 -0.72 13.07 16.92
C LEU A 59 -0.89 14.43 16.21
N GLN A 60 0.17 14.99 15.64
CA GLN A 60 0.11 16.23 14.83
C GLN A 60 0.19 15.97 13.31
N ARG A 61 0.24 14.71 12.87
CA ARG A 61 0.47 14.36 11.46
C ARG A 61 -0.15 13.04 11.03
N ASN A 62 -0.02 12.75 9.73
CA ASN A 62 -0.26 11.39 9.23
C ASN A 62 0.78 10.41 9.80
N HIS A 63 0.31 9.29 10.33
CA HIS A 63 1.15 8.25 10.89
C HIS A 63 0.47 6.87 10.87
N TYR A 64 1.28 5.83 10.93
CA TYR A 64 0.88 4.47 11.21
C TYR A 64 0.99 4.17 12.71
N ARG A 65 0.02 3.41 13.23
CA ARG A 65 0.04 2.81 14.57
C ARG A 65 0.24 1.32 14.42
N PHE A 66 1.34 0.81 14.96
CA PHE A 66 1.66 -0.61 15.01
C PHE A 66 1.35 -1.12 16.42
N THR A 67 0.35 -1.98 16.53
CA THR A 67 -0.09 -2.55 17.81
C THR A 67 0.44 -3.96 17.96
N TYR A 68 1.05 -4.25 19.11
CA TYR A 68 1.61 -5.55 19.45
C TYR A 68 0.89 -6.17 20.64
N ASP A 69 0.73 -7.49 20.62
CA ASP A 69 0.27 -8.25 21.78
C ASP A 69 1.37 -8.41 22.84
N VAL A 70 1.04 -9.06 23.96
CA VAL A 70 1.99 -9.31 25.06
C VAL A 70 3.12 -10.28 24.73
N LEU A 71 3.04 -10.98 23.61
CA LEU A 71 4.13 -11.81 23.07
C LEU A 71 4.97 -11.04 22.05
N HIS A 72 4.74 -9.73 21.91
CA HIS A 72 5.35 -8.86 20.91
C HIS A 72 5.10 -9.31 19.47
N ARG A 73 3.94 -9.91 19.19
CA ARG A 73 3.48 -10.18 17.82
C ARG A 73 2.64 -9.01 17.33
N LEU A 74 2.85 -8.60 16.07
CA LEU A 74 2.10 -7.52 15.45
C LEU A 74 0.64 -7.95 15.29
N VAL A 75 -0.31 -7.26 15.90
CA VAL A 75 -1.74 -7.60 15.82
C VAL A 75 -2.56 -6.56 15.05
N SER A 76 -2.06 -5.35 14.87
CA SER A 76 -2.69 -4.36 14.00
C SER A 76 -1.72 -3.34 13.45
N VAL A 77 -1.98 -2.92 12.21
CA VAL A 77 -1.37 -1.72 11.59
C VAL A 77 -2.52 -0.83 11.14
N ALA A 78 -2.52 0.43 11.54
CA ALA A 78 -3.60 1.35 11.16
C ALA A 78 -3.09 2.77 10.90
N PHE A 79 -3.67 3.47 9.91
CA PHE A 79 -3.23 4.78 9.47
C PHE A 79 -4.16 5.91 9.93
N TYR A 80 -3.59 6.97 10.48
CA TYR A 80 -4.32 8.08 11.10
C TYR A 80 -3.71 9.42 10.71
N ASN A 81 -4.50 10.49 10.81
CA ASN A 81 -3.99 11.84 11.02
C ASN A 81 -4.46 12.31 12.40
N GLY A 82 -3.53 12.53 13.33
CA GLY A 82 -3.90 12.78 14.72
C GLY A 82 -4.71 11.60 15.29
N GLN A 83 -5.96 11.85 15.67
CA GLN A 83 -6.89 10.81 16.12
C GLN A 83 -7.86 10.33 15.04
N ASN A 84 -7.85 10.95 13.85
CA ASN A 84 -8.80 10.68 12.79
C ASN A 84 -8.33 9.49 11.94
N PRO A 85 -9.11 8.39 11.86
CA PRO A 85 -8.85 7.28 10.93
C PRO A 85 -8.79 7.77 9.48
N ARG A 86 -7.78 7.32 8.71
CA ARG A 86 -7.67 7.64 7.29
C ARG A 86 -7.29 6.44 6.46
N ASN A 87 -7.67 6.47 5.18
CA ASN A 87 -7.07 5.59 4.20
C ASN A 87 -5.60 5.99 3.98
N PRO A 88 -4.69 5.02 3.82
CA PRO A 88 -3.29 5.27 3.51
C PRO A 88 -3.12 6.14 2.26
N ASN A 89 -2.11 7.00 2.30
CA ASN A 89 -1.83 7.94 1.22
C ASN A 89 -0.67 7.42 0.34
N HIS A 90 0.12 8.31 -0.25
CA HIS A 90 1.31 8.00 -1.05
C HIS A 90 2.40 7.20 -0.30
N THR A 91 2.33 7.04 1.03
CA THR A 91 3.26 6.22 1.82
C THR A 91 2.89 4.74 1.90
N ALA A 92 1.73 4.35 1.35
CA ALA A 92 1.28 2.97 1.33
C ALA A 92 2.05 2.13 0.30
N ASN A 93 2.09 0.82 0.52
CA ASN A 93 2.43 -0.14 -0.51
C ASN A 93 1.18 -0.94 -0.93
N LEU A 94 1.32 -1.80 -1.93
CA LEU A 94 0.22 -2.65 -2.44
C LEU A 94 -0.49 -3.44 -1.32
N PHE A 95 0.28 -4.01 -0.40
CA PHE A 95 -0.20 -4.92 0.65
C PHE A 95 -0.71 -4.19 1.91
N THR A 96 -0.66 -2.85 1.94
CA THR A 96 -1.03 -2.01 3.10
C THR A 96 -1.97 -0.86 2.72
N SER A 97 -2.85 -1.11 1.76
CA SER A 97 -3.76 -0.11 1.18
C SER A 97 -5.03 0.15 2.01
N ALA A 98 -5.31 -0.67 3.03
CA ALA A 98 -6.46 -0.48 3.92
C ALA A 98 -6.15 0.51 5.06
N HIS A 99 -7.17 1.21 5.59
CA HIS A 99 -7.02 2.01 6.81
C HIS A 99 -6.43 1.20 7.96
N ARG A 100 -6.99 0.01 8.21
CA ARG A 100 -6.54 -0.87 9.28
C ARG A 100 -6.41 -2.31 8.79
N MET A 101 -5.31 -2.94 9.18
CA MET A 101 -5.04 -4.36 9.04
C MET A 101 -5.03 -5.00 10.42
N GLU A 102 -5.58 -6.19 10.53
CA GLU A 102 -5.55 -6.99 11.77
C GLU A 102 -4.91 -8.35 11.48
N PHE A 103 -4.03 -8.78 12.37
CA PHE A 103 -3.21 -9.98 12.19
C PHE A 103 -3.60 -11.00 13.26
N THR A 104 -3.83 -12.23 12.84
CA THR A 104 -4.15 -13.35 13.73
C THR A 104 -3.22 -14.52 13.50
N TYR A 105 -2.91 -15.24 14.57
CA TYR A 105 -1.89 -16.30 14.59
C TYR A 105 -2.49 -17.59 15.13
N GLY A 106 -2.50 -18.62 14.30
CA GLY A 106 -2.82 -20.01 14.65
C GLY A 106 -1.56 -20.85 14.84
N SER A 107 -1.73 -22.15 15.04
CA SER A 107 -0.60 -23.10 15.13
C SER A 107 0.08 -23.36 13.79
N ASP A 108 -0.68 -23.29 12.70
CA ASP A 108 -0.31 -23.69 11.34
C ASP A 108 -0.63 -22.61 10.29
N LYS A 109 -1.17 -21.46 10.72
CA LYS A 109 -1.54 -20.36 9.83
C LYS A 109 -1.42 -18.98 10.46
N GLU A 110 -1.27 -17.97 9.61
CA GLU A 110 -1.45 -16.56 9.95
C GLU A 110 -2.51 -15.97 9.02
N SER A 111 -3.38 -15.10 9.54
CA SER A 111 -4.35 -14.39 8.70
C SER A 111 -4.22 -12.88 8.85
N ILE A 112 -4.51 -12.15 7.76
CA ILE A 112 -4.63 -10.70 7.75
C ILE A 112 -6.00 -10.31 7.22
N THR A 113 -6.77 -9.52 7.98
CA THR A 113 -8.05 -8.94 7.56
C THR A 113 -7.96 -7.41 7.46
N PHE A 114 -8.84 -6.81 6.65
CA PHE A 114 -8.75 -5.40 6.25
C PHE A 114 -10.01 -4.63 6.63
N TYR A 115 -9.84 -3.41 7.14
CA TYR A 115 -10.94 -2.58 7.61
C TYR A 115 -10.83 -1.15 7.08
N GLY A 116 -11.99 -0.58 6.75
CA GLY A 116 -12.13 0.83 6.38
C GLY A 116 -12.11 1.76 7.60
N THR A 117 -12.15 3.06 7.35
CA THR A 117 -12.12 4.10 8.39
C THR A 117 -13.32 4.09 9.33
N ALA A 118 -14.48 3.58 8.87
CA ALA A 118 -15.67 3.39 9.71
C ALA A 118 -15.66 2.03 10.46
N GLY A 119 -14.57 1.27 10.38
CA GLY A 119 -14.37 0.01 11.12
C GLY A 119 -15.05 -1.22 10.53
N GLN A 120 -15.72 -1.08 9.38
CA GLN A 120 -16.25 -2.20 8.60
C GLN A 120 -15.12 -2.98 7.93
N GLN A 121 -15.27 -4.30 7.82
CA GLN A 121 -14.37 -5.11 6.99
C GLN A 121 -14.53 -4.71 5.52
N ILE A 122 -13.42 -4.64 4.79
CA ILE A 122 -13.39 -4.28 3.38
C ILE A 122 -12.64 -5.32 2.57
N LYS A 123 -12.82 -5.26 1.25
CA LYS A 123 -12.03 -6.00 0.28
C LYS A 123 -10.84 -5.16 -0.19
N VAL A 124 -9.74 -5.82 -0.51
CA VAL A 124 -8.52 -5.24 -1.06
C VAL A 124 -8.04 -6.12 -2.21
N LEU A 125 -7.30 -5.54 -3.15
CA LEU A 125 -6.72 -6.26 -4.30
C LEU A 125 -7.77 -7.12 -5.05
N GLY A 126 -8.87 -6.51 -5.47
CA GLY A 126 -10.01 -7.20 -6.06
C GLY A 126 -11.03 -7.64 -5.00
N ASP A 127 -11.45 -8.89 -5.04
CA ASP A 127 -12.50 -9.44 -4.17
C ASP A 127 -12.00 -10.04 -2.84
N CYS A 128 -10.71 -9.88 -2.52
CA CYS A 128 -10.10 -10.48 -1.35
C CYS A 128 -10.44 -9.71 -0.05
N ARG A 129 -10.99 -10.41 0.96
CA ARG A 129 -11.23 -9.86 2.31
C ARG A 129 -10.22 -10.31 3.37
N GLU A 130 -9.44 -11.35 3.07
CA GLU A 130 -8.52 -11.99 4.00
C GLU A 130 -7.32 -12.62 3.28
N PHE A 131 -6.11 -12.33 3.76
CA PHE A 131 -4.89 -13.03 3.36
C PHE A 131 -4.68 -14.18 4.34
N VAL A 132 -4.51 -15.41 3.84
CA VAL A 132 -4.27 -16.59 4.67
C VAL A 132 -2.92 -17.19 4.31
N TYR A 133 -1.99 -17.09 5.24
CA TYR A 133 -0.67 -17.71 5.15
C TYR A 133 -0.69 -19.10 5.78
N SER A 134 -0.13 -20.10 5.10
CA SER A 134 0.19 -21.39 5.72
C SER A 134 1.61 -21.39 6.26
N LEU A 135 1.84 -22.08 7.37
CA LEU A 135 3.15 -22.20 8.00
C LEU A 135 3.71 -23.61 7.78
N ASP A 136 5.03 -23.71 7.67
CA ASP A 136 5.74 -24.99 7.74
C ASP A 136 5.92 -25.46 9.20
N ASP A 137 6.50 -26.65 9.40
CA ASP A 137 6.72 -27.24 10.73
C ASP A 137 7.68 -26.42 11.62
N LYS A 138 8.38 -25.43 11.05
CA LYS A 138 9.28 -24.51 11.76
C LYS A 138 8.61 -23.16 12.04
N GLY A 139 7.38 -22.95 11.58
CA GLY A 139 6.64 -21.70 11.72
C GLY A 139 6.95 -20.65 10.64
N TYR A 140 7.61 -21.01 9.54
CA TYR A 140 7.86 -20.09 8.43
C TYR A 140 6.71 -20.09 7.44
N ARG A 141 6.39 -18.92 6.88
CA ARG A 141 5.39 -18.78 5.81
C ARG A 141 5.78 -19.63 4.60
N LYS A 142 4.93 -20.59 4.24
CA LYS A 142 5.14 -21.49 3.11
C LYS A 142 4.29 -21.11 1.90
N SER A 143 3.07 -20.60 2.13
CA SER A 143 2.21 -20.13 1.06
C SER A 143 1.30 -19.01 1.53
N LEU A 144 0.71 -18.27 0.59
CA LEU A 144 -0.36 -17.30 0.82
C LEU A 144 -1.50 -17.58 -0.16
N ALA A 145 -2.74 -17.56 0.34
CA ALA A 145 -3.96 -17.55 -0.45
C ALA A 145 -4.80 -16.30 -0.15
N PHE A 146 -5.52 -15.80 -1.16
CA PHE A 146 -6.48 -14.71 -1.03
C PHE A 146 -7.90 -15.27 -0.91
N ILE A 147 -8.63 -14.88 0.14
CA ILE A 147 -9.96 -15.43 0.44
C ILE A 147 -11.04 -14.35 0.33
N ASP A 148 -12.18 -14.70 -0.26
CA ASP A 148 -13.36 -13.83 -0.40
C ASP A 148 -14.41 -14.03 0.72
N ASP A 149 -15.49 -13.24 0.69
CA ASP A 149 -16.59 -13.27 1.67
C ASP A 149 -17.33 -14.62 1.77
N LYS A 150 -17.10 -15.53 0.81
CA LYS A 150 -17.70 -16.87 0.76
C LYS A 150 -16.72 -17.97 1.20
N ASP A 151 -15.59 -17.58 1.78
CA ASP A 151 -14.48 -18.47 2.15
C ASP A 151 -13.87 -19.20 0.92
N GLN A 152 -13.96 -18.59 -0.26
CA GLN A 152 -13.40 -19.13 -1.50
C GLN A 152 -12.09 -18.44 -1.84
N GLN A 153 -11.16 -19.20 -2.42
CA GLN A 153 -9.93 -18.63 -2.96
C GLN A 153 -10.22 -17.82 -4.22
N VAL A 154 -9.65 -16.62 -4.31
CA VAL A 154 -9.82 -15.69 -5.43
C VAL A 154 -8.47 -15.21 -5.97
N GLU A 155 -8.48 -14.72 -7.20
CA GLU A 155 -7.35 -14.00 -7.77
C GLU A 155 -7.37 -12.55 -7.30
N ASN A 156 -6.19 -12.00 -7.04
CA ASN A 156 -6.02 -10.59 -6.77
C ASN A 156 -6.10 -9.75 -8.08
N ASP A 157 -5.97 -8.42 -7.98
CA ASP A 157 -5.99 -7.50 -9.14
C ASP A 157 -4.92 -7.79 -10.23
N TRP A 158 -3.93 -8.65 -9.93
CA TRP A 158 -2.88 -9.06 -10.85
C TRP A 158 -3.06 -10.49 -11.37
N GLY A 159 -4.19 -11.14 -11.07
CA GLY A 159 -4.47 -12.52 -11.48
C GLY A 159 -3.81 -13.58 -10.61
N ILE A 160 -3.22 -13.21 -9.46
CA ILE A 160 -2.52 -14.14 -8.57
C ILE A 160 -3.50 -14.63 -7.50
N ALA A 161 -3.68 -15.95 -7.40
CA ALA A 161 -4.47 -16.59 -6.37
C ALA A 161 -3.62 -17.16 -5.23
N THR A 162 -2.41 -17.64 -5.55
CA THR A 162 -1.51 -18.28 -4.59
C THR A 162 -0.09 -17.77 -4.74
N TYR A 163 0.59 -17.51 -3.63
CA TYR A 163 2.06 -17.46 -3.55
C TYR A 163 2.58 -18.72 -2.87
N GLN A 164 3.72 -19.23 -3.32
CA GLN A 164 4.43 -20.35 -2.70
C GLN A 164 5.90 -20.01 -2.52
N TRP A 165 6.45 -20.32 -1.34
CA TRP A 165 7.84 -20.02 -1.01
C TRP A 165 8.63 -21.28 -0.64
N THR A 166 9.83 -21.40 -1.21
CA THR A 166 10.80 -22.45 -0.86
C THR A 166 12.09 -21.81 -0.37
N TYR A 167 12.48 -22.12 0.87
CA TYR A 167 13.70 -21.63 1.51
C TYR A 167 14.90 -22.49 1.10
N LEU A 168 15.94 -21.86 0.55
CA LEU A 168 17.15 -22.55 0.11
C LEU A 168 18.26 -22.49 1.17
N GLY A 169 19.24 -23.40 1.05
CA GLY A 169 20.34 -23.53 2.02
C GLY A 169 21.34 -22.36 2.00
N ASP A 170 21.33 -21.55 0.94
CA ASP A 170 22.14 -20.32 0.83
C ASP A 170 21.44 -19.07 1.41
N GLY A 171 20.22 -19.24 1.95
CA GLY A 171 19.41 -18.16 2.51
C GLY A 171 18.54 -17.42 1.49
N SER A 172 18.65 -17.74 0.20
CA SER A 172 17.72 -17.23 -0.81
C SER A 172 16.37 -17.95 -0.75
N ILE A 173 15.35 -17.33 -1.34
CA ILE A 173 13.97 -17.85 -1.33
C ILE A 173 13.46 -17.93 -2.76
N ILE A 174 12.92 -19.09 -3.15
CA ILE A 174 12.17 -19.22 -4.39
C ILE A 174 10.73 -18.79 -4.12
N GLU A 175 10.21 -17.86 -4.93
CA GLU A 175 8.80 -17.47 -4.94
C GLU A 175 8.16 -17.84 -6.28
N ASP A 176 7.08 -18.61 -6.18
CA ASP A 176 6.19 -18.95 -7.29
C ASP A 176 4.79 -18.34 -7.06
N ARG A 177 4.14 -17.96 -8.16
CA ARG A 177 2.79 -17.37 -8.16
C ARG A 177 1.90 -18.08 -9.15
N PHE A 178 0.67 -18.39 -8.73
CA PHE A 178 -0.29 -19.13 -9.55
C PHE A 178 -1.68 -18.49 -9.52
N ASN A 179 -2.41 -18.57 -10.64
CA ASN A 179 -3.83 -18.22 -10.71
C ASN A 179 -4.72 -19.36 -10.18
N THR A 180 -6.05 -19.19 -10.22
CA THR A 180 -7.00 -20.23 -9.74
C THR A 180 -7.01 -21.52 -10.57
N LYS A 181 -6.44 -21.48 -11.78
CA LYS A 181 -6.28 -22.66 -12.65
C LYS A 181 -4.94 -23.38 -12.43
N GLY A 182 -4.07 -22.85 -11.56
CA GLY A 182 -2.73 -23.38 -11.32
C GLY A 182 -1.71 -22.97 -12.39
N GLU A 183 -2.02 -21.99 -13.23
CA GLU A 183 -1.08 -21.47 -14.24
C GLU A 183 -0.16 -20.43 -13.60
N SER A 184 1.11 -20.37 -14.03
CA SER A 184 2.09 -19.41 -13.52
C SER A 184 1.73 -17.98 -13.90
N VAL A 185 1.93 -17.05 -12.96
CA VAL A 185 1.59 -15.63 -13.13
C VAL A 185 2.80 -14.76 -12.80
N ALA A 186 3.02 -13.73 -13.63
CA ALA A 186 4.07 -12.74 -13.38
C ALA A 186 3.81 -11.94 -12.09
N ILE A 187 4.85 -11.30 -11.55
CA ILE A 187 4.76 -10.51 -10.32
C ILE A 187 3.72 -9.39 -10.43
N ARG A 188 3.64 -8.69 -11.58
CA ARG A 188 2.57 -7.71 -11.87
C ARG A 188 2.48 -7.41 -13.38
N PRO A 189 1.37 -6.82 -13.87
CA PRO A 189 1.28 -6.36 -15.26
C PRO A 189 2.43 -5.41 -15.64
N GLY A 190 3.06 -5.65 -16.79
CA GLY A 190 4.22 -4.87 -17.25
C GLY A 190 5.55 -5.19 -16.55
N PHE A 191 5.56 -6.17 -15.65
CA PHE A 191 6.77 -6.70 -15.03
C PHE A 191 6.73 -8.24 -15.06
N GLU A 192 7.22 -8.81 -16.16
CA GLU A 192 7.04 -10.20 -16.55
C GLU A 192 8.04 -11.16 -15.86
N PHE A 193 8.21 -11.02 -14.54
CA PHE A 193 8.99 -11.98 -13.75
C PHE A 193 8.06 -13.04 -13.17
N TYR A 194 8.29 -14.31 -13.51
CA TYR A 194 7.39 -15.43 -13.17
C TYR A 194 7.88 -16.19 -11.95
N ARG A 195 9.01 -16.89 -12.04
CA ARG A 195 9.62 -17.59 -10.91
C ARG A 195 10.77 -16.76 -10.38
N LEU A 196 10.69 -16.34 -9.12
CA LEU A 196 11.68 -15.45 -8.53
C LEU A 196 12.61 -16.19 -7.58
N ARG A 197 13.91 -15.92 -7.68
CA ARG A 197 14.84 -16.10 -6.57
C ARG A 197 15.05 -14.76 -5.88
N LEU A 198 14.71 -14.70 -4.60
CA LEU A 198 14.74 -13.51 -3.77
C LEU A 198 15.92 -13.56 -2.79
N TYR A 199 16.64 -12.46 -2.71
CA TYR A 199 17.71 -12.24 -1.73
C TYR A 199 17.35 -11.07 -0.83
N PHE A 200 17.67 -11.22 0.45
CA PHE A 200 17.42 -10.21 1.48
C PHE A 200 18.75 -9.75 2.09
N ASN A 201 18.83 -8.47 2.43
CA ASN A 201 19.95 -7.95 3.20
C ASN A 201 19.85 -8.36 4.68
N PRO A 202 20.88 -8.12 5.52
CA PRO A 202 20.86 -8.49 6.94
C PRO A 202 19.76 -7.83 7.78
N LEU A 203 19.12 -6.76 7.31
CA LEU A 203 17.97 -6.10 7.97
C LEU A 203 16.64 -6.76 7.58
N GLY A 204 16.67 -7.70 6.63
CA GLY A 204 15.52 -8.40 6.09
C GLY A 204 14.78 -7.61 5.00
N HIS A 205 15.40 -6.59 4.41
CA HIS A 205 14.85 -5.91 3.23
C HIS A 205 15.26 -6.66 1.97
N ILE A 206 14.39 -6.69 0.98
CA ILE A 206 14.71 -7.26 -0.33
C ILE A 206 15.88 -6.50 -0.97
N ALA A 207 16.84 -7.22 -1.51
CA ALA A 207 18.08 -6.68 -2.05
C ALA A 207 18.30 -7.05 -3.53
N LEU A 208 17.81 -8.22 -3.95
CA LEU A 208 17.89 -8.68 -5.34
C LEU A 208 16.72 -9.63 -5.63
N MET A 209 16.07 -9.40 -6.76
CA MET A 209 15.12 -10.30 -7.38
C MET A 209 15.72 -10.83 -8.67
N GLN A 210 15.63 -12.14 -8.90
CA GLN A 210 16.09 -12.77 -10.13
C GLN A 210 14.94 -13.58 -10.74
N ASN A 211 14.62 -13.33 -12.00
CA ASN A 211 13.72 -14.15 -12.80
C ASN A 211 14.47 -15.38 -13.31
N ILE A 212 13.99 -16.57 -12.98
CA ILE A 212 14.70 -17.82 -13.26
C ILE A 212 13.80 -18.88 -13.90
N ASP A 213 14.40 -19.85 -14.59
CA ASP A 213 13.74 -21.08 -15.02
C ASP A 213 13.69 -22.13 -13.89
N ASP A 214 13.15 -23.32 -14.20
CA ASP A 214 13.04 -24.43 -13.26
C ASP A 214 14.40 -25.01 -12.84
N ASP A 215 15.42 -24.87 -13.69
CA ASP A 215 16.80 -25.28 -13.42
C ASP A 215 17.57 -24.22 -12.61
N GLY A 216 16.99 -23.03 -12.42
CA GLY A 216 17.54 -21.93 -11.66
C GLY A 216 18.48 -21.01 -12.44
N ASN A 217 18.46 -21.07 -13.79
CA ASN A 217 19.16 -20.15 -14.67
C ASN A 217 18.36 -18.86 -14.83
N LEU A 218 19.03 -17.72 -15.04
CA LEU A 218 18.37 -16.44 -15.29
C LEU A 218 17.62 -16.44 -16.63
N VAL A 219 16.43 -15.84 -16.63
CA VAL A 219 15.57 -15.71 -17.81
C VAL A 219 15.21 -14.24 -18.01
N GLU A 220 15.59 -13.69 -19.16
CA GLU A 220 15.20 -12.34 -19.55
C GLU A 220 13.72 -12.32 -19.95
N ASN A 221 13.02 -11.27 -19.54
CA ASN A 221 11.68 -10.99 -20.00
C ASN A 221 11.69 -10.25 -21.35
N SER A 222 10.53 -9.80 -21.81
CA SER A 222 10.39 -9.10 -23.10
C SER A 222 11.19 -7.80 -23.22
N SER A 223 11.64 -7.22 -22.09
CA SER A 223 12.49 -6.02 -22.06
C SER A 223 13.99 -6.31 -21.99
N GLY A 224 14.41 -7.58 -21.95
CA GLY A 224 15.83 -7.95 -21.75
C GLY A 224 16.26 -7.98 -20.27
N ALA A 225 15.38 -7.63 -19.35
CA ALA A 225 15.65 -7.68 -17.92
C ALA A 225 15.45 -9.09 -17.35
N SER A 226 16.35 -9.55 -16.48
CA SER A 226 16.17 -10.78 -15.69
C SER A 226 16.39 -10.58 -14.20
N GLN A 227 16.86 -9.41 -13.77
CA GLN A 227 17.06 -9.12 -12.36
C GLN A 227 16.71 -7.67 -12.02
N ASP A 228 16.25 -7.46 -10.80
CA ASP A 228 16.08 -6.14 -10.20
C ASP A 228 16.88 -6.09 -8.89
N ARG A 229 17.90 -5.24 -8.82
CA ARG A 229 18.64 -4.96 -7.59
C ARG A 229 18.00 -3.80 -6.88
N ILE A 230 17.75 -3.96 -5.58
CA ILE A 230 17.03 -3.00 -4.75
C ILE A 230 17.96 -2.54 -3.63
N THR A 231 18.15 -1.23 -3.52
CA THR A 231 18.91 -0.61 -2.43
C THR A 231 17.95 0.08 -1.48
N THR A 232 18.04 -0.29 -0.20
CA THR A 232 17.30 0.36 0.90
C THR A 232 18.26 0.97 1.90
N ASN A 233 17.84 2.04 2.58
CA ASN A 233 18.55 2.55 3.75
C ASN A 233 18.21 1.72 5.01
N ALA A 234 18.77 2.10 6.16
CA ALA A 234 18.57 1.38 7.42
C ALA A 234 17.11 1.39 7.90
N GLU A 235 16.38 2.45 7.57
CA GLU A 235 14.96 2.63 7.88
C GLU A 235 14.03 1.85 6.93
N GLY A 236 14.57 1.29 5.84
CA GLY A 236 13.80 0.51 4.87
C GLY A 236 13.11 1.33 3.79
N ASN A 237 13.54 2.58 3.59
CA ASN A 237 13.14 3.38 2.43
C ASN A 237 13.82 2.83 1.17
N PHE A 238 13.09 2.82 0.07
CA PHE A 238 13.55 2.34 -1.24
C PHE A 238 14.36 3.41 -1.96
N VAL A 239 15.68 3.41 -1.79
CA VAL A 239 16.56 4.50 -2.25
C VAL A 239 16.88 4.38 -3.73
N GLN A 240 17.04 3.16 -4.23
CA GLN A 240 17.40 2.95 -5.63
C GLN A 240 16.99 1.57 -6.11
N TRP A 241 16.65 1.47 -7.40
CA TRP A 241 16.65 0.20 -8.13
C TRP A 241 17.57 0.24 -9.34
N GLU A 242 18.07 -0.94 -9.70
CA GLU A 242 18.80 -1.19 -10.93
C GLU A 242 18.16 -2.39 -11.64
N VAL A 243 17.90 -2.24 -12.93
CA VAL A 243 17.39 -3.30 -13.82
C VAL A 243 18.57 -3.92 -14.55
N LEU A 244 18.69 -5.24 -14.49
CA LEU A 244 19.85 -5.98 -14.99
C LEU A 244 19.47 -7.14 -15.92
N ASP A 245 20.34 -7.40 -16.90
CA ASP A 245 20.27 -8.55 -17.81
C ASP A 245 20.83 -9.83 -17.18
N ASN A 246 20.91 -10.91 -17.97
CA ASN A 246 21.52 -12.18 -17.55
C ASN A 246 23.01 -12.10 -17.18
N ASN A 247 23.73 -11.11 -17.70
CA ASN A 247 25.14 -10.88 -17.41
C ASN A 247 25.35 -9.94 -16.20
N SER A 248 24.26 -9.53 -15.55
CA SER A 248 24.26 -8.51 -14.50
C SER A 248 24.75 -7.14 -14.97
N ALA A 249 24.63 -6.85 -16.27
CA ALA A 249 24.81 -5.53 -16.85
C ALA A 249 23.51 -4.74 -16.74
N LEU A 250 23.61 -3.41 -16.62
CA LEU A 250 22.45 -2.52 -16.64
C LEU A 250 21.73 -2.63 -17.98
N GLU A 251 20.41 -2.79 -17.92
CA GLU A 251 19.53 -2.88 -19.09
C GLU A 251 18.32 -1.97 -18.85
N LYS A 252 17.92 -1.20 -19.87
CA LYS A 252 16.68 -0.45 -19.78
C LYS A 252 15.49 -1.39 -19.96
N GLY A 253 14.77 -1.66 -18.88
CA GLY A 253 13.63 -2.56 -18.92
C GLY A 253 12.72 -2.44 -17.72
N ASN A 254 11.81 -3.41 -17.59
CA ASN A 254 10.71 -3.43 -16.63
C ASN A 254 9.88 -2.12 -16.67
N GLY A 255 8.80 -2.01 -15.91
CA GLY A 255 8.19 -0.69 -15.68
C GLY A 255 9.07 0.09 -14.70
N PRO A 256 9.54 1.33 -14.98
CA PRO A 256 9.05 2.29 -16.00
C PRO A 256 9.96 2.47 -17.24
N ASN A 257 10.68 1.43 -17.67
CA ASN A 257 11.58 1.40 -18.82
C ASN A 257 12.81 2.30 -18.65
N VAL A 258 13.54 2.06 -17.55
CA VAL A 258 14.76 2.76 -17.14
C VAL A 258 15.75 1.73 -16.63
N ALA A 259 17.05 2.01 -16.68
CA ALA A 259 18.05 1.09 -16.11
C ALA A 259 18.24 1.32 -14.62
N ILE A 260 18.11 2.57 -14.15
CA ILE A 260 18.26 2.94 -12.74
C ILE A 260 17.19 3.97 -12.39
N GLY A 261 16.62 3.85 -11.20
CA GLY A 261 15.92 4.97 -10.57
C GLY A 261 16.45 5.22 -9.17
N ILE A 262 16.58 6.50 -8.80
CA ILE A 262 17.15 6.94 -7.52
C ILE A 262 16.15 7.88 -6.85
N GLN A 263 15.88 7.63 -5.58
CA GLN A 263 14.95 8.35 -4.74
C GLN A 263 15.67 8.99 -3.55
N GLU A 264 15.29 10.22 -3.23
CA GLU A 264 15.71 10.91 -2.02
C GLU A 264 14.52 11.07 -1.08
N PHE A 265 14.78 10.92 0.22
CA PHE A 265 13.74 10.99 1.25
C PHE A 265 14.08 12.07 2.29
N ASN A 266 13.05 12.74 2.80
CA ASN A 266 13.21 13.62 3.97
C ASN A 266 13.27 12.82 5.29
N GLU A 267 13.42 13.53 6.39
CA GLU A 267 13.48 12.97 7.76
C GLU A 267 12.24 12.16 8.18
N TYR A 268 11.11 12.36 7.50
CA TYR A 268 9.85 11.63 7.74
C TYR A 268 9.66 10.45 6.78
N GLY A 269 10.63 10.17 5.91
CA GLY A 269 10.60 9.07 4.96
C GLY A 269 9.73 9.34 3.73
N TYR A 270 9.45 10.60 3.40
CA TYR A 270 8.71 10.96 2.19
C TYR A 270 9.65 11.23 1.03
N GLU A 271 9.34 10.69 -0.16
CA GLU A 271 10.11 10.88 -1.39
C GLU A 271 10.07 12.35 -1.84
N VAL A 272 11.18 13.06 -1.65
CA VAL A 272 11.33 14.49 -2.02
C VAL A 272 11.94 14.67 -3.40
N ALA A 273 12.63 13.68 -3.92
CA ALA A 273 13.16 13.68 -5.28
C ALA A 273 13.20 12.28 -5.89
N LEU A 274 13.07 12.23 -7.21
CA LEU A 274 13.21 11.04 -8.03
C LEU A 274 13.95 11.41 -9.32
N GLU A 275 14.90 10.59 -9.72
CA GLU A 275 15.54 10.67 -11.04
C GLU A 275 15.68 9.28 -11.68
N HIS A 276 15.77 9.26 -13.01
CA HIS A 276 15.92 8.04 -13.79
C HIS A 276 17.15 8.11 -14.70
N ARG A 277 17.86 6.99 -14.84
CA ARG A 277 19.06 6.90 -15.69
C ARG A 277 19.02 5.71 -16.64
N ASP A 278 19.73 5.86 -17.75
CA ASP A 278 20.04 4.81 -18.71
C ASP A 278 21.19 3.91 -18.24
N GLU A 279 21.51 2.93 -19.07
CA GLU A 279 22.58 1.92 -18.91
C GLU A 279 23.98 2.55 -18.83
N HIS A 280 24.11 3.82 -19.24
CA HIS A 280 25.34 4.61 -19.19
C HIS A 280 25.32 5.65 -18.06
N HIS A 281 24.39 5.51 -17.11
CA HIS A 281 24.16 6.42 -15.99
C HIS A 281 23.80 7.86 -16.40
N LYS A 282 23.31 8.08 -17.62
CA LYS A 282 22.81 9.40 -18.04
C LYS A 282 21.33 9.54 -17.71
N LEU A 283 20.91 10.74 -17.35
CA LEU A 283 19.51 11.05 -17.09
C LEU A 283 18.66 10.81 -18.34
N ILE A 284 17.50 10.18 -18.17
CA ILE A 284 16.53 9.91 -19.25
C ILE A 284 15.11 10.13 -18.77
N TYR A 285 14.18 10.31 -19.71
CA TYR A 285 12.75 10.21 -19.44
C TYR A 285 12.32 8.74 -19.40
N ASN A 286 11.58 8.37 -18.37
CA ASN A 286 10.90 7.07 -18.31
C ASN A 286 9.69 7.02 -19.27
N ASP A 287 9.06 5.85 -19.43
CA ASP A 287 7.90 5.67 -20.34
C ASP A 287 6.66 6.47 -19.92
N TYR A 288 6.59 6.89 -18.64
CA TYR A 288 5.54 7.80 -18.18
C TYR A 288 5.85 9.26 -18.56
N GLY A 289 7.06 9.58 -18.99
CA GLY A 289 7.45 10.92 -19.41
C GLY A 289 8.01 11.78 -18.29
N ILE A 290 8.58 11.15 -17.26
CA ILE A 290 9.25 11.81 -16.14
C ILE A 290 10.74 11.49 -16.23
N CYS A 291 11.58 12.52 -16.29
CA CYS A 291 13.03 12.37 -16.14
C CYS A 291 13.42 12.52 -14.68
N GLN A 292 13.20 13.71 -14.14
CA GLN A 292 13.39 14.02 -12.73
C GLN A 292 12.13 14.65 -12.13
N SER A 293 11.94 14.51 -10.82
CA SER A 293 10.88 15.20 -10.10
C SER A 293 11.32 15.64 -8.70
N LYS A 294 10.67 16.69 -8.18
CA LYS A 294 10.76 17.11 -6.77
C LYS A 294 9.38 17.25 -6.18
N THR A 295 9.23 16.85 -4.92
CA THR A 295 7.94 16.81 -4.21
C THR A 295 8.00 17.58 -2.90
N ASP A 296 7.03 18.45 -2.68
CA ASP A 296 6.85 19.18 -1.43
C ASP A 296 5.64 18.65 -0.67
N PHE A 297 5.75 18.68 0.66
CA PHE A 297 4.76 18.15 1.59
C PHE A 297 4.30 19.22 2.58
N ASP A 298 3.05 19.13 3.05
CA ASP A 298 2.58 19.90 4.21
C ASP A 298 3.09 19.30 5.54
N GLN A 299 2.74 19.94 6.66
CA GLN A 299 3.11 19.49 8.01
C GLN A 299 2.56 18.10 8.38
N PHE A 300 1.46 17.67 7.76
CA PHE A 300 0.86 16.37 7.99
C PHE A 300 1.51 15.29 7.10
N GLY A 301 2.38 15.68 6.17
CA GLY A 301 2.98 14.80 5.18
C GLY A 301 2.12 14.57 3.95
N ASN A 302 1.11 15.39 3.66
CA ASN A 302 0.41 15.31 2.39
C ASN A 302 1.20 16.01 1.29
N ILE A 303 1.25 15.44 0.09
CA ILE A 303 1.82 16.12 -1.09
C ILE A 303 1.05 17.42 -1.34
N ILE A 304 1.75 18.54 -1.44
CA ILE A 304 1.18 19.85 -1.83
C ILE A 304 1.62 20.28 -3.22
N GLU A 305 2.80 19.83 -3.66
CA GLU A 305 3.33 20.18 -4.97
C GLU A 305 4.26 19.08 -5.49
N ARG A 306 4.23 18.84 -6.81
CA ARG A 306 5.26 18.06 -7.51
C ARG A 306 5.63 18.75 -8.81
N ARG A 307 6.94 18.89 -9.07
CA ARG A 307 7.54 19.59 -10.23
C ARG A 307 8.43 18.63 -11.01
N PHE A 308 8.51 18.79 -12.33
CA PHE A 308 9.30 17.92 -13.21
C PHE A 308 10.45 18.67 -13.90
N TYR A 309 11.58 17.98 -14.10
CA TYR A 309 12.78 18.58 -14.68
C TYR A 309 13.34 17.73 -15.82
N ASP A 310 14.01 18.38 -16.77
CA ASP A 310 14.74 17.74 -17.86
C ASP A 310 16.09 17.19 -17.40
N GLU A 311 16.86 16.58 -18.31
CA GLU A 311 18.18 16.00 -18.08
C GLU A 311 19.24 17.02 -17.62
N LYS A 312 18.97 18.33 -17.79
CA LYS A 312 19.85 19.42 -17.39
C LYS A 312 19.39 20.08 -16.08
N GLY A 313 18.30 19.59 -15.48
CA GLY A 313 17.71 20.16 -14.28
C GLY A 313 16.86 21.41 -14.52
N ASN A 314 16.51 21.74 -15.77
CA ASN A 314 15.58 22.83 -16.06
C ASN A 314 14.14 22.36 -15.91
N ALA A 315 13.23 23.29 -15.64
CA ALA A 315 11.79 23.00 -15.61
C ALA A 315 11.35 22.37 -16.95
N SER A 316 10.71 21.20 -16.86
CA SER A 316 10.21 20.46 -18.03
C SER A 316 8.79 19.98 -17.80
N ARG A 317 8.11 19.66 -18.91
CA ARG A 317 6.77 19.06 -18.86
C ARG A 317 6.91 17.55 -18.63
N HIS A 318 6.02 16.99 -17.84
CA HIS A 318 5.69 15.57 -17.93
C HIS A 318 5.26 15.27 -19.37
N SER A 319 6.04 14.50 -20.12
CA SER A 319 5.92 14.48 -21.59
C SER A 319 4.57 13.96 -22.06
N SER A 320 4.00 12.98 -21.35
CA SER A 320 2.66 12.42 -21.61
C SER A 320 1.51 13.30 -21.10
N ALA A 321 1.62 13.88 -19.90
CA ALA A 321 0.54 14.62 -19.26
C ALA A 321 0.51 16.12 -19.61
N GLY A 322 1.62 16.69 -20.09
CA GLY A 322 1.72 18.02 -20.68
C GLY A 322 1.91 19.19 -19.72
N TYR A 323 1.85 18.97 -18.41
CA TYR A 323 2.08 19.98 -17.37
C TYR A 323 3.48 19.83 -16.73
N HIS A 324 4.01 20.90 -16.16
CA HIS A 324 5.29 20.91 -15.43
C HIS A 324 5.10 20.66 -13.94
N MET A 325 4.01 21.18 -13.38
CA MET A 325 3.76 21.18 -11.94
C MET A 325 2.32 20.80 -11.65
N LEU A 326 2.11 19.98 -10.63
CA LEU A 326 0.80 19.78 -10.01
C LEU A 326 0.81 20.37 -8.60
N LYS A 327 -0.31 20.97 -8.19
CA LYS A 327 -0.54 21.43 -6.82
C LYS A 327 -1.77 20.78 -6.23
N ILE A 328 -1.68 20.36 -4.98
CA ILE A 328 -2.78 19.79 -4.21
C ILE A 328 -3.09 20.72 -3.05
N GLN A 329 -4.35 21.14 -2.94
CA GLN A 329 -4.86 21.89 -1.81
C GLN A 329 -5.53 20.93 -0.85
N TRP A 330 -5.21 21.06 0.43
CA TRP A 330 -5.85 20.35 1.52
C TRP A 330 -6.57 21.34 2.42
N ASP A 331 -7.56 20.84 3.15
CA ASP A 331 -8.21 21.58 4.22
C ASP A 331 -7.23 21.90 5.35
N ALA A 332 -7.62 22.78 6.28
CA ALA A 332 -6.74 23.22 7.37
C ALA A 332 -6.29 22.07 8.30
N SER A 333 -7.07 20.98 8.36
CA SER A 333 -6.73 19.80 9.15
C SER A 333 -5.91 18.75 8.39
N GLY A 334 -5.67 18.96 7.09
CA GLY A 334 -4.92 18.04 6.22
C GLY A 334 -5.65 16.74 5.92
N ASN A 335 -6.94 16.62 6.23
CA ASN A 335 -7.76 15.42 6.13
C ASN A 335 -8.47 15.27 4.79
N GLN A 336 -8.84 16.38 4.18
CA GLN A 336 -9.62 16.43 2.95
C GLN A 336 -8.85 17.18 1.86
N ARG A 337 -8.89 16.66 0.65
CA ARG A 337 -8.32 17.33 -0.51
C ARG A 337 -9.37 18.28 -1.05
N ASP A 338 -9.11 19.57 -1.11
CA ASP A 338 -10.02 20.55 -1.70
C ASP A 338 -9.88 20.59 -3.23
N ALA A 339 -8.63 20.50 -3.72
CA ALA A 339 -8.34 20.64 -5.14
C ALA A 339 -7.04 19.97 -5.58
N LEU A 340 -6.96 19.70 -6.89
CA LEU A 340 -5.75 19.35 -7.62
C LEU A 340 -5.69 20.25 -8.87
N SER A 341 -4.59 20.94 -9.14
CA SER A 341 -4.45 21.86 -10.29
C SER A 341 -3.12 21.65 -11.01
N TYR A 342 -3.07 21.89 -12.32
CA TYR A 342 -1.87 21.70 -13.15
C TYR A 342 -1.36 22.99 -13.78
N TYR A 343 -0.04 23.17 -13.82
CA TYR A 343 0.60 24.39 -14.28
C TYR A 343 1.73 24.10 -15.26
N ASP A 344 1.96 25.05 -16.16
CA ASP A 344 3.11 25.04 -17.05
C ASP A 344 4.39 25.57 -16.35
N MET A 345 5.45 25.81 -17.12
CA MET A 345 6.79 26.16 -16.65
C MET A 345 6.83 27.60 -16.14
N ASP A 346 5.90 28.45 -16.60
CA ASP A 346 5.76 29.84 -16.19
C ASP A 346 4.81 29.98 -14.98
N GLY A 347 4.28 28.85 -14.48
CA GLY A 347 3.29 28.82 -13.40
C GLY A 347 1.88 29.18 -13.87
N THR A 348 1.61 29.15 -15.18
CA THR A 348 0.30 29.46 -15.74
C THR A 348 -0.60 28.21 -15.73
N PRO A 349 -1.90 28.32 -15.38
CA PRO A 349 -2.87 27.24 -15.50
C PRO A 349 -2.85 26.57 -16.87
N ILE A 350 -2.68 25.24 -16.89
CA ILE A 350 -2.74 24.44 -18.13
C ILE A 350 -3.61 23.20 -17.94
N GLU A 351 -4.25 22.75 -19.01
CA GLU A 351 -5.00 21.49 -19.00
C GLU A 351 -4.09 20.27 -19.09
N HIS A 352 -4.44 19.23 -18.34
CA HIS A 352 -3.85 17.91 -18.51
C HIS A 352 -4.10 17.41 -19.94
N ARG A 353 -3.04 17.14 -20.71
CA ARG A 353 -3.11 16.88 -22.15
C ARG A 353 -4.12 15.79 -22.53
N THR A 354 -4.05 14.65 -21.84
CA THR A 354 -4.90 13.48 -22.13
C THR A 354 -6.25 13.47 -21.40
N ARG A 355 -6.43 14.26 -20.34
CA ARG A 355 -7.67 14.26 -19.52
C ARG A 355 -8.53 15.51 -19.73
N GLY A 356 -7.95 16.62 -20.20
CA GLY A 356 -8.67 17.80 -20.69
C GLY A 356 -9.18 18.77 -19.62
N TYR A 357 -8.62 18.78 -18.42
CA TYR A 357 -8.97 19.75 -17.38
C TYR A 357 -7.71 20.32 -16.72
N HIS A 358 -7.81 21.55 -16.23
CA HIS A 358 -6.78 22.20 -15.45
C HIS A 358 -6.90 21.86 -13.96
N LYS A 359 -8.13 21.85 -13.43
CA LYS A 359 -8.40 21.73 -12.00
C LYS A 359 -9.46 20.69 -11.69
N VAL A 360 -9.23 19.94 -10.63
CA VAL A 360 -10.24 19.11 -9.96
C VAL A 360 -10.63 19.82 -8.66
N ARG A 361 -11.93 19.94 -8.40
CA ARG A 361 -12.47 20.38 -7.11
C ARG A 361 -13.21 19.21 -6.46
N TYR A 362 -12.99 19.02 -5.18
CA TYR A 362 -13.70 18.04 -4.36
C TYR A 362 -14.61 18.81 -3.40
N SER A 363 -15.84 18.36 -3.22
CA SER A 363 -16.73 18.87 -2.18
C SER A 363 -17.22 17.74 -1.30
N TYR A 364 -17.42 18.05 -0.02
CA TYR A 364 -17.81 17.11 1.01
C TYR A 364 -19.15 17.54 1.60
N ASN A 365 -19.96 16.59 2.02
CA ASN A 365 -21.23 16.85 2.70
C ASN A 365 -21.00 17.19 4.19
N GLY A 366 -22.07 17.43 4.94
CA GLY A 366 -21.99 17.77 6.37
C GLY A 366 -21.42 16.67 7.28
N ASP A 367 -21.27 15.45 6.77
CA ASP A 367 -20.68 14.30 7.48
C ASP A 367 -19.24 14.01 7.02
N ASP A 368 -18.59 14.98 6.35
CA ASP A 368 -17.23 14.87 5.82
C ASP A 368 -17.03 13.77 4.76
N LEU A 369 -18.12 13.30 4.14
CA LEU A 369 -18.09 12.33 3.04
C LEU A 369 -18.01 13.05 1.69
N LEU A 370 -17.22 12.52 0.76
CA LEU A 370 -17.04 13.09 -0.58
C LEU A 370 -18.37 13.12 -1.33
N GLU A 371 -18.92 14.30 -1.57
CA GLU A 371 -20.21 14.48 -2.23
C GLU A 371 -20.04 14.61 -3.75
N GLN A 372 -19.03 15.37 -4.20
CA GLN A 372 -18.83 15.65 -5.61
C GLN A 372 -17.36 15.83 -5.99
N ILE A 373 -17.01 15.37 -7.20
CA ILE A 373 -15.78 15.73 -7.90
C ILE A 373 -16.17 16.53 -9.15
N SER A 374 -15.59 17.71 -9.34
CA SER A 374 -15.81 18.57 -10.52
C SER A 374 -14.51 18.81 -11.29
N TYR A 375 -14.56 18.75 -12.62
CA TYR A 375 -13.43 18.98 -13.52
C TYR A 375 -13.59 20.33 -14.22
N LEU A 376 -12.57 21.19 -14.10
CA LEU A 376 -12.62 22.59 -14.50
C LEU A 376 -11.52 22.93 -15.50
N ASP A 377 -11.85 23.78 -16.47
CA ASP A 377 -10.90 24.41 -17.38
C ASP A 377 -10.02 25.46 -16.66
N SER A 378 -9.11 26.11 -17.39
CA SER A 378 -8.23 27.16 -16.85
C SER A 378 -8.96 28.46 -16.45
N HIS A 379 -10.22 28.64 -16.87
CA HIS A 379 -11.07 29.78 -16.52
C HIS A 379 -12.02 29.49 -15.35
N GLY A 380 -12.05 28.23 -14.87
CA GLY A 380 -12.89 27.78 -13.76
C GLY A 380 -14.28 27.27 -14.17
N ASN A 381 -14.53 27.05 -15.47
CA ASN A 381 -15.77 26.47 -15.97
C ASN A 381 -15.71 24.95 -15.97
N LEU A 382 -16.86 24.27 -15.81
CA LEU A 382 -16.95 22.82 -15.98
C LEU A 382 -16.55 22.42 -17.41
N VAL A 383 -15.76 21.36 -17.53
CA VAL A 383 -15.33 20.80 -18.82
C VAL A 383 -15.48 19.29 -18.82
N ASN A 384 -15.96 18.73 -19.92
CA ASN A 384 -16.00 17.29 -20.11
C ASN A 384 -14.57 16.73 -20.19
N ARG A 385 -14.28 15.76 -19.32
CA ARG A 385 -13.06 14.97 -19.42
C ARG A 385 -12.92 14.33 -20.79
N LYS A 386 -11.72 14.41 -21.37
CA LYS A 386 -11.41 13.79 -22.67
C LYS A 386 -11.46 12.26 -22.64
N ASP A 387 -11.18 11.65 -21.49
CA ASP A 387 -11.04 10.20 -21.35
C ASP A 387 -12.35 9.46 -21.05
N ASN A 388 -13.35 10.13 -20.49
CA ASN A 388 -14.62 9.49 -20.13
C ASN A 388 -15.87 10.38 -20.25
N GLY A 389 -15.74 11.62 -20.70
CA GLY A 389 -16.85 12.55 -20.92
C GLY A 389 -17.41 13.22 -19.67
N ALA A 390 -17.00 12.84 -18.45
CA ALA A 390 -17.56 13.42 -17.23
C ALA A 390 -17.02 14.84 -16.96
N ALA A 391 -17.91 15.77 -16.67
CA ALA A 391 -17.57 17.08 -16.11
C ALA A 391 -17.68 17.11 -14.58
N TYR A 392 -18.57 16.31 -14.00
CA TYR A 392 -18.59 16.06 -12.56
C TYR A 392 -19.18 14.69 -12.20
N ILE A 393 -18.84 14.19 -11.02
CA ILE A 393 -19.28 12.90 -10.47
C ILE A 393 -19.88 13.18 -9.10
N LYS A 394 -21.07 12.66 -8.83
CA LYS A 394 -21.74 12.74 -7.52
C LYS A 394 -21.77 11.38 -6.85
N TYR A 395 -21.56 11.39 -5.54
CA TYR A 395 -21.62 10.21 -4.69
C TYR A 395 -22.79 10.33 -3.71
N THR A 396 -23.44 9.21 -3.42
CA THR A 396 -24.48 9.12 -2.40
C THR A 396 -24.12 8.03 -1.41
N TYR A 397 -24.60 8.19 -0.18
CA TYR A 397 -24.33 7.31 0.94
C TYR A 397 -25.64 6.82 1.56
N ASP A 398 -25.63 5.66 2.20
CA ASP A 398 -26.72 5.19 3.05
C ASP A 398 -26.64 5.79 4.46
N ASP A 399 -27.61 5.47 5.31
CA ASP A 399 -27.70 5.97 6.69
C ASP A 399 -26.51 5.55 7.58
N LYS A 400 -25.66 4.62 7.10
CA LYS A 400 -24.44 4.17 7.78
C LYS A 400 -23.17 4.80 7.21
N GLY A 401 -23.31 5.75 6.28
CA GLY A 401 -22.19 6.39 5.59
C GLY A 401 -21.50 5.49 4.56
N GLN A 402 -22.11 4.37 4.16
CA GLN A 402 -21.58 3.48 3.13
C GLN A 402 -22.01 3.95 1.75
N GLY A 403 -21.11 3.88 0.76
CA GLY A 403 -21.40 4.33 -0.60
C GLY A 403 -22.58 3.57 -1.21
N SER A 404 -23.69 4.27 -1.48
CA SER A 404 -24.92 3.71 -2.02
C SER A 404 -25.10 3.98 -3.52
N GLY A 405 -24.35 4.92 -4.08
CA GLY A 405 -24.45 5.26 -5.50
C GLY A 405 -23.35 6.20 -5.99
N VAL A 406 -23.11 6.14 -7.30
CA VAL A 406 -22.26 7.08 -8.04
C VAL A 406 -22.95 7.42 -9.36
N VAL A 407 -23.04 8.70 -9.69
CA VAL A 407 -23.67 9.17 -10.95
C VAL A 407 -22.75 10.17 -11.63
N TRP A 408 -22.57 9.99 -12.93
CA TRP A 408 -21.62 10.76 -13.73
C TRP A 408 -22.40 11.70 -14.65
N TYR A 409 -21.94 12.94 -14.74
CA TYR A 409 -22.62 13.98 -15.51
C TYR A 409 -21.66 14.64 -16.48
N ASP A 410 -22.17 15.00 -17.68
CA ASP A 410 -21.49 15.90 -18.59
C ASP A 410 -21.62 17.37 -18.14
N MET A 411 -20.99 18.29 -18.87
CA MET A 411 -20.96 19.72 -18.58
C MET A 411 -22.32 20.41 -18.73
N ASP A 412 -23.25 19.81 -19.47
CA ASP A 412 -24.63 20.30 -19.64
C ASP A 412 -25.56 19.77 -18.53
N GLY A 413 -25.07 18.88 -17.67
CA GLY A 413 -25.81 18.29 -16.56
C GLY A 413 -26.59 17.03 -16.95
N ASN A 414 -26.33 16.43 -18.12
CA ASN A 414 -26.92 15.16 -18.51
C ASN A 414 -26.18 14.02 -17.82
N LYS A 415 -26.94 13.02 -17.36
CA LYS A 415 -26.36 11.78 -16.82
C LYS A 415 -25.73 10.97 -17.95
N ILE A 416 -24.49 10.56 -17.79
CA ILE A 416 -23.76 9.74 -18.77
C ILE A 416 -23.44 8.33 -18.26
N ARG A 417 -23.46 8.11 -16.95
CA ARG A 417 -23.29 6.79 -16.32
C ARG A 417 -23.97 6.72 -14.96
#